data_AF-A0A9P0LTQ1-F1
#
_entry.id   AF-A0A9P0LTQ1-F1
#
_cell.length_a   1.000
_cell.length_b   1.000
_cell.length_c   1.000
_cell.angle_alpha   90.00
_cell.angle_beta   90.00
_cell.angle_gamma   90.00
#
_symmetry.space_group_name_H-M   'P 1'
#
loop_
_entity.id
_entity.type
_entity.pdbx_description
1 polymer ?
#
loop_
_entity_poly.entity_id
_entity_poly.type
_entity_poly.pdbx_seq_one_letter_code
_entity_poly.pdbx_strand_id
1 'polypeptide(L)'
;MPMITNTLFFILLALAVFHVFASSTNQQKRSADGEEEVRYCQGRTPCGWALYNKTNRFIYDYMRNRCICEGAKKCHRDQDDISISSYVYRCKLEDTKPGDAQNTPATFPES
;
A
#
# COMPACT_ATOMS: atom_id res chain seq x y z
N MET A 1 0.30 -55.00 -24.54
CA MET A 1 1.58 -54.76 -23.81
C MET A 1 1.43 -53.50 -22.96
N PRO A 2 1.01 -53.61 -21.68
CA PRO A 2 0.66 -52.46 -20.81
C PRO A 2 1.88 -51.72 -20.22
N MET A 3 3.09 -52.24 -20.43
CA MET A 3 4.34 -51.66 -19.92
C MET A 3 4.67 -50.33 -20.60
N ILE A 4 4.45 -50.22 -21.92
CA ILE A 4 4.80 -49.03 -22.71
C ILE A 4 3.88 -47.85 -22.38
N THR A 5 2.60 -48.11 -22.16
CA THR A 5 1.61 -47.09 -21.77
C THR A 5 1.90 -46.51 -20.38
N ASN A 6 2.31 -47.36 -19.42
CA ASN A 6 2.73 -46.88 -18.10
C ASN A 6 4.01 -46.05 -18.17
N THR A 7 5.01 -46.48 -18.94
CA THR A 7 6.26 -45.70 -19.09
C THR A 7 6.00 -44.33 -19.71
N LEU A 8 5.13 -44.24 -20.72
CA LEU A 8 4.77 -42.96 -21.34
C LEU A 8 4.03 -42.05 -20.37
N PHE A 9 3.12 -42.60 -19.55
CA PHE A 9 2.40 -41.84 -18.55
C PHE A 9 3.33 -41.24 -17.48
N PHE A 10 4.30 -42.02 -16.99
CA PHE A 10 5.29 -41.53 -16.02
C PHE A 10 6.21 -40.45 -16.62
N ILE A 11 6.59 -40.57 -17.90
CA ILE A 11 7.40 -39.55 -18.59
C ILE A 11 6.62 -38.24 -18.74
N LEU A 12 5.34 -38.31 -19.12
CA LEU A 12 4.49 -37.12 -19.24
C LEU A 12 4.27 -36.42 -17.89
N LEU A 13 4.07 -37.18 -16.82
CA LEU A 13 3.99 -36.62 -15.46
C LEU A 13 5.28 -35.92 -15.04
N ALA A 14 6.44 -36.52 -15.31
CA ALA A 14 7.74 -35.91 -14.99
C ALA A 14 7.96 -34.59 -15.75
N LEU A 15 7.61 -34.53 -17.04
CA LEU A 15 7.72 -33.31 -17.85
C LEU A 15 6.79 -32.19 -17.37
N ALA A 16 5.57 -32.53 -16.96
CA ALA A 16 4.63 -31.55 -16.40
C ALA A 16 5.13 -30.94 -15.09
N VAL A 17 5.68 -31.77 -14.18
CA VAL A 17 6.25 -31.29 -12.91
C VAL A 17 7.48 -30.41 -13.16
N PHE A 18 8.35 -30.78 -14.11
CA PHE A 18 9.54 -29.99 -14.43
C PHE A 18 9.20 -28.60 -14.98
N HIS A 19 8.17 -28.49 -15.82
CA HIS A 19 7.68 -27.20 -16.32
C HIS A 19 7.16 -26.28 -15.21
N VAL A 20 6.42 -26.83 -14.23
CA VAL A 20 5.88 -26.03 -13.10
C VAL A 20 7.02 -25.56 -12.18
N PHE A 21 7.99 -26.43 -11.89
CA PHE A 21 9.13 -26.07 -11.04
C PHE A 21 10.06 -25.04 -11.70
N ALA A 22 10.32 -25.15 -13.00
CA ALA A 22 11.16 -24.19 -13.73
C ALA A 22 10.56 -22.76 -13.73
N SER A 23 9.23 -22.61 -13.63
CA SER A 23 8.58 -21.29 -13.56
C SER A 23 8.64 -20.63 -12.17
N SER A 24 9.13 -21.32 -11.13
CA SER A 24 9.07 -20.83 -9.74
C SER A 24 10.30 -20.03 -9.26
N THR A 25 11.32 -19.80 -10.10
CA THR A 25 12.58 -19.15 -9.67
C THR A 25 12.63 -17.64 -9.88
N ASN A 26 11.49 -16.96 -10.08
CA ASN A 26 11.46 -15.50 -10.19
C ASN A 26 11.30 -14.84 -8.82
N GLN A 27 12.19 -15.16 -7.87
CA GLN A 27 12.33 -14.37 -6.66
C GLN A 27 13.07 -13.08 -7.01
N GLN A 28 12.28 -12.05 -7.32
CA GLN A 28 12.72 -10.68 -7.50
C GLN A 28 13.32 -10.16 -6.19
N LYS A 29 14.65 -10.32 -6.05
CA LYS A 29 15.43 -9.68 -4.99
C LYS A 29 15.25 -8.17 -5.11
N ARG A 30 14.47 -7.56 -4.21
CA ARG A 30 14.45 -6.10 -4.04
C ARG A 30 15.64 -5.77 -3.17
N SER A 31 16.75 -5.34 -3.79
CA SER A 31 17.87 -4.77 -3.05
C SER A 31 17.38 -3.55 -2.27
N ALA A 32 17.53 -3.61 -0.94
CA ALA A 32 17.17 -2.56 0.00
C ALA A 32 18.43 -1.79 0.40
N ASP A 33 19.15 -1.27 -0.58
CA ASP A 33 20.26 -0.36 -0.33
C ASP A 33 20.28 0.72 -1.40
N GLY A 34 19.94 1.91 -0.97
CA GLY A 34 19.69 3.08 -1.79
C GLY A 34 19.20 4.14 -0.84
N GLU A 35 20.13 5.02 -0.45
CA GLU A 35 19.89 6.29 0.23
C GLU A 35 18.47 6.78 -0.09
N GLU A 36 17.58 6.78 0.90
CA GLU A 36 16.15 7.00 0.69
C GLU A 36 15.96 8.46 0.25
N GLU A 37 16.10 8.69 -1.06
CA GLU A 37 15.79 9.96 -1.68
C GLU A 37 14.38 10.32 -1.24
N VAL A 38 14.26 11.41 -0.50
CA VAL A 38 13.00 11.87 0.07
C VAL A 38 12.03 12.15 -1.07
N ARG A 39 11.08 11.22 -1.28
CA ARG A 39 10.12 11.33 -2.38
C ARG A 39 8.99 12.27 -1.97
N TYR A 40 8.94 13.45 -2.55
CA TYR A 40 7.79 14.35 -2.34
C TYR A 40 6.54 13.85 -3.06
N CYS A 41 5.37 14.01 -2.45
CA CYS A 41 4.10 13.65 -3.07
C CYS A 41 3.80 14.61 -4.24
N GLN A 42 3.67 14.06 -5.46
CA GLN A 42 3.43 14.86 -6.67
C GLN A 42 1.95 14.90 -7.05
N GLY A 43 1.48 16.07 -7.53
CA GLY A 43 0.15 16.24 -8.12
C GLY A 43 -1.00 15.77 -7.21
N ARG A 44 -1.80 14.82 -7.70
CA ARG A 44 -2.89 14.16 -6.94
C ARG A 44 -2.44 12.83 -6.33
N THR A 45 -1.19 12.71 -5.92
CA THR A 45 -0.75 11.55 -5.14
C THR A 45 -1.23 11.72 -3.70
N PRO A 46 -1.99 10.77 -3.13
CA PRO A 46 -2.37 10.82 -1.73
C PRO A 46 -1.14 10.63 -0.84
N CYS A 47 -1.07 11.39 0.25
CA CYS A 47 -0.05 11.26 1.29
C CYS A 47 -0.44 10.22 2.35
N GLY A 48 -1.71 9.86 2.44
CA GLY A 48 -2.19 8.78 3.29
C GLY A 48 -3.68 8.50 3.13
N TRP A 49 -4.15 7.51 3.88
CA TRP A 49 -5.53 7.05 3.92
C TRP A 49 -5.92 6.72 5.35
N ALA A 50 -7.12 7.11 5.77
CA ALA A 50 -7.71 6.64 7.03
C ALA A 50 -8.87 5.68 6.72
N LEU A 51 -8.77 4.43 7.14
CA LEU A 51 -9.84 3.46 6.99
C LEU A 51 -10.86 3.67 8.11
N TYR A 52 -12.14 3.70 7.76
CA TYR A 52 -13.22 3.88 8.71
C TYR A 52 -14.27 2.78 8.62
N ASN A 53 -14.97 2.55 9.72
CA ASN A 53 -16.13 1.67 9.73
C ASN A 53 -17.28 2.28 8.92
N LYS A 54 -17.87 1.49 8.01
CA LYS A 54 -18.94 1.91 7.08
C LYS A 54 -20.13 2.59 7.75
N THR A 55 -20.51 2.11 8.94
CA THR A 55 -21.74 2.51 9.63
C THR A 55 -21.56 3.79 10.43
N ASN A 56 -20.51 3.87 11.25
CA ASN A 56 -20.33 4.98 12.21
C ASN A 56 -19.17 5.93 11.84
N ARG A 57 -18.45 5.65 10.74
CA ARG A 57 -17.29 6.43 10.27
C ARG A 57 -16.16 6.57 11.29
N PHE A 58 -16.12 5.67 12.28
CA PHE A 58 -15.02 5.57 13.23
C PHE A 58 -13.75 5.09 12.51
N ILE A 59 -12.69 5.90 12.58
CA ILE A 59 -11.39 5.57 12.00
C ILE A 59 -10.72 4.51 12.87
N TYR A 60 -10.40 3.37 12.27
CA TYR A 60 -9.72 2.29 12.97
C TYR A 60 -8.28 2.06 12.49
N ASP A 61 -7.90 2.64 11.34
CA ASP A 61 -6.54 2.52 10.82
C ASP A 61 -6.15 3.75 10.00
N TYR A 62 -4.85 4.04 9.96
CA TYR A 62 -4.25 5.09 9.15
C TYR A 62 -2.99 4.59 8.44
N MET A 63 -3.04 4.58 7.11
CA MET A 63 -1.96 4.15 6.24
C MET A 63 -1.27 5.37 5.63
N ARG A 64 0.02 5.58 5.93
CA ARG A 64 0.84 6.61 5.28
C ARG A 64 1.40 6.11 3.95
N ASN A 65 1.44 6.97 2.94
CA ASN A 65 2.14 6.67 1.69
C ASN A 65 3.66 6.87 1.84
N ARG A 66 4.47 6.33 0.92
CA ARG A 66 5.94 6.46 0.92
C ARG A 66 6.45 7.85 0.53
N CYS A 67 5.56 8.78 0.23
CA CYS A 67 5.92 10.14 -0.12
C CYS A 67 5.61 11.10 1.03
N ILE A 68 6.36 12.21 1.12
CA ILE A 68 6.14 13.26 2.12
C ILE A 68 5.63 14.55 1.47
N CYS A 69 4.96 15.38 2.26
CA CYS A 69 4.53 16.70 1.80
C CYS A 69 5.72 17.68 1.79
N GLU A 70 5.79 18.50 0.75
CA GLU A 70 6.87 19.47 0.54
C GLU A 70 6.62 20.77 1.31
N GLY A 71 7.67 21.31 1.94
CA GLY A 71 7.67 22.62 2.59
C GLY A 71 6.66 22.71 3.74
N ALA A 72 5.82 23.75 3.72
CA ALA A 72 4.80 24.00 4.74
C ALA A 72 3.50 23.21 4.53
N LYS A 73 3.42 22.35 3.52
CA LYS A 73 2.22 21.54 3.26
C LYS A 73 2.13 20.42 4.29
N LYS A 74 0.92 20.16 4.78
CA LYS A 74 0.61 19.06 5.67
C LYS A 74 -0.38 18.10 5.03
N CYS A 75 -0.35 16.85 5.50
CA CYS A 75 -1.20 15.79 4.98
C CYS A 75 -2.61 15.90 5.59
N HIS A 76 -3.54 16.48 4.85
CA HIS A 76 -4.89 16.75 5.32
C HIS A 76 -5.94 15.96 4.55
N ARG A 77 -7.05 15.65 5.24
CA ARG A 77 -8.20 14.99 4.64
C ARG A 77 -8.72 15.83 3.46
N ASP A 78 -8.82 15.19 2.30
CA ASP A 78 -9.23 15.83 1.05
C ASP A 78 -10.54 15.27 0.51
N GLN A 79 -10.68 13.95 0.50
CA GLN A 79 -11.82 13.28 -0.12
C GLN A 79 -12.27 12.09 0.74
N ASP A 80 -13.55 11.71 0.59
CA ASP A 80 -14.10 10.46 1.09
C ASP A 80 -14.24 9.46 -0.08
N ASP A 81 -13.54 8.35 0.00
CA ASP A 81 -13.70 7.20 -0.88
C ASP A 81 -14.59 6.16 -0.20
N ILE A 82 -15.89 6.33 -0.43
CA ILE A 82 -16.95 5.50 0.16
C ILE A 82 -16.87 4.05 -0.34
N SER A 83 -16.33 3.81 -1.54
CA SER A 83 -16.27 2.48 -2.14
C SER A 83 -15.43 1.51 -1.30
N ILE A 84 -14.36 2.02 -0.68
CA ILE A 84 -13.46 1.29 0.21
C ILE A 84 -13.57 1.73 1.67
N SER A 85 -14.49 2.65 1.98
CA SER A 85 -14.71 3.15 3.35
C SER A 85 -13.46 3.81 3.92
N SER A 86 -12.90 4.76 3.17
CA SER A 86 -11.69 5.46 3.57
C SER A 86 -11.73 6.96 3.32
N TYR A 87 -11.06 7.73 4.17
CA TYR A 87 -10.72 9.11 3.89
C TYR A 87 -9.37 9.18 3.20
N VAL A 88 -9.30 9.90 2.08
CA VAL A 88 -8.08 10.16 1.32
C VAL A 88 -7.45 11.46 1.83
N TYR A 89 -6.16 11.41 2.15
CA TYR A 89 -5.39 12.57 2.60
C TYR A 89 -4.43 13.04 1.50
N ARG A 90 -4.33 14.35 1.32
CA ARG A 90 -3.43 15.01 0.34
C ARG A 90 -2.69 16.17 0.98
N CYS A 91 -1.56 16.53 0.38
CA CYS A 91 -0.76 17.66 0.82
C CYS A 91 -1.48 18.97 0.53
N LYS A 92 -1.81 19.73 1.58
CA LYS A 92 -2.42 21.06 1.51
C LYS A 92 -1.61 22.03 2.36
N LEU A 93 -1.59 23.30 1.99
CA LEU A 93 -1.12 24.35 2.89
C LEU A 93 -2.15 24.48 4.02
N GLU A 94 -1.69 24.63 5.26
CA GLU A 94 -2.60 25.08 6.31
C GLU A 94 -2.90 26.55 6.04
N ASP A 95 -4.19 26.84 5.81
CA ASP A 95 -4.66 28.21 5.83
C ASP A 95 -4.44 28.69 7.26
N THR A 96 -3.42 29.51 7.49
CA THR A 96 -3.25 30.25 8.74
C THR A 96 -4.46 31.17 8.90
N LYS A 97 -5.56 30.65 9.44
CA LYS A 97 -6.58 31.50 10.03
C LYS A 97 -5.95 32.04 11.31
N PRO A 98 -5.83 33.38 11.47
CA PRO A 98 -5.39 33.97 12.72
C PRO A 98 -6.46 33.72 13.78
N GLY A 99 -6.45 32.54 14.41
CA GLY A 99 -7.46 32.11 15.38
C GLY A 99 -7.32 30.69 15.91
N ASP A 100 -6.78 29.74 15.15
CA ASP A 100 -6.75 28.33 15.56
C ASP A 100 -5.37 27.90 16.10
N ALA A 101 -4.89 28.63 17.10
CA ALA A 101 -3.86 28.12 18.02
C ALA A 101 -4.52 27.27 19.12
N GLN A 102 -5.35 26.30 18.75
CA GLN A 102 -5.80 25.23 19.65
C GLN A 102 -6.40 24.13 18.79
N ASN A 103 -5.67 23.04 18.60
CA ASN A 103 -6.16 21.65 18.60
C ASN A 103 -5.01 20.74 18.17
N THR A 104 -4.24 20.38 19.19
CA THR A 104 -3.45 19.16 19.42
C THR A 104 -3.38 18.15 18.27
N PRO A 105 -2.19 17.59 17.95
CA PRO A 105 -2.10 16.42 17.08
C PRO A 105 -2.94 15.30 17.68
N ALA A 106 -3.80 14.68 16.87
CA ALA A 106 -4.46 13.44 17.25
C ALA A 106 -3.36 12.42 17.59
N THR A 107 -3.11 12.25 18.88
CA THR A 107 -2.31 11.17 19.42
C THR A 107 -3.16 9.92 19.24
N PHE A 108 -2.76 9.05 18.33
CA PHE A 108 -3.32 7.71 18.24
C PHE A 108 -2.97 6.99 19.56
N PRO A 109 -3.91 6.25 20.17
CA PRO A 109 -3.57 5.41 21.31
C PRO A 109 -2.60 4.32 20.84
N GLU A 110 -1.37 4.33 21.35
CA GLU A 110 -0.50 3.16 21.35
C GLU A 110 -1.18 2.05 22.15
N SER A 111 -1.23 0.85 21.55
CA SER A 111 -1.59 -0.41 22.20
C SER A 111 -0.41 -0.99 22.97
#